data_AF-A0A2S6G3A8-F1
#
_entry.id   AF-A0A2S6G3A8-F1
#
_cell.length_a   1.000
_cell.length_b   1.000
_cell.length_c   1.000
_cell.angle_alpha   90.00
_cell.angle_beta   90.00
_cell.angle_gamma   90.00
#
_symmetry.space_group_name_H-M   'P 1'
#
loop_
_entity.id
_entity.type
_entity.pdbx_description
1 polymer ?
#
loop_
_entity_poly.entity_id
_entity_poly.type
_entity_poly.pdbx_seq_one_letter_code
_entity_poly.pdbx_strand_id
1 'polypeptide(L)'
;MSHRQVFTPPKPESGSGITKQYGLGLIEILVTVLVLGIGILGVASTQVVSLQMNSQSQNRSQAVLLAEDLLDRIRANPDNPAAYALASGNAQGADNGACDTSFVPANASVAANDIASWENSLACLLPAAQRTVAVNGNTVTVTIDWDQDDQTMQPVVVRTQI
;
A
#
# COMPACT_ATOMS: atom_id res chain seq x y z
N MET A 1 -39.96 75.21 63.76
CA MET A 1 -40.35 74.18 62.78
C MET A 1 -39.15 73.26 62.59
N SER A 2 -39.20 72.05 63.14
CA SER A 2 -38.08 71.09 63.23
C SER A 2 -38.31 69.97 62.22
N HIS A 3 -37.42 69.85 61.23
CA HIS A 3 -37.40 68.74 60.29
C HIS A 3 -36.63 67.57 60.91
N ARG A 4 -37.33 66.49 61.29
CA ARG A 4 -36.70 65.19 61.59
C ARG A 4 -36.40 64.48 60.27
N GLN A 5 -35.13 64.16 60.02
CA GLN A 5 -34.76 63.22 58.97
C GLN A 5 -34.93 61.79 59.48
N VAL A 6 -35.62 60.98 58.68
CA VAL A 6 -35.85 59.56 58.92
C VAL A 6 -34.57 58.81 58.54
N PHE A 7 -33.97 58.12 59.50
CA PHE A 7 -32.84 57.23 59.28
C PHE A 7 -33.37 55.85 58.85
N THR A 8 -33.06 55.39 57.65
CA THR A 8 -33.28 53.99 57.23
C THR A 8 -31.96 53.23 57.24
N PRO A 9 -31.89 52.05 57.88
CA PRO A 9 -30.66 51.27 57.92
C PRO A 9 -30.32 50.64 56.54
N PRO A 10 -29.02 50.43 56.24
CA PRO A 10 -28.59 49.76 55.02
C PRO A 10 -28.95 48.25 55.03
N LYS A 11 -29.31 47.72 53.86
CA LYS A 11 -29.65 46.31 53.61
C LYS A 11 -28.36 45.46 53.61
N PRO A 12 -28.31 44.30 54.28
CA PRO A 12 -27.14 43.43 54.23
C PRO A 12 -27.01 42.78 52.85
N GLU A 13 -25.85 42.95 52.22
CA GLU A 13 -25.49 42.27 50.98
C GLU A 13 -25.16 40.80 51.28
N SER A 14 -25.86 39.89 50.59
CA SER A 14 -25.67 38.45 50.72
C SER A 14 -24.34 38.05 50.08
N GLY A 15 -23.37 37.64 50.92
CA GLY A 15 -22.06 37.17 50.47
C GLY A 15 -22.19 35.94 49.56
N SER A 16 -21.67 36.05 48.34
CA SER A 16 -21.56 34.96 47.38
C SER A 16 -20.64 33.86 47.93
N GLY A 17 -21.18 32.67 48.14
CA GLY A 17 -20.42 31.51 48.61
C GLY A 17 -19.34 31.13 47.59
N ILE A 18 -18.08 31.12 48.02
CA ILE A 18 -16.96 30.61 47.23
C ILE A 18 -17.08 29.08 47.20
N THR A 19 -17.47 28.51 46.06
CA THR A 19 -17.44 27.07 45.82
C THR A 19 -16.01 26.55 45.95
N LYS A 20 -15.81 25.56 46.83
CA LYS A 20 -14.54 24.86 47.02
C LYS A 20 -14.16 24.09 45.76
N GLN A 21 -13.03 24.45 45.14
CA GLN A 21 -12.42 23.69 44.06
C GLN A 21 -11.76 22.44 44.65
N TYR A 22 -12.34 21.27 44.43
CA TYR A 22 -11.74 20.01 44.85
C TYR A 22 -10.58 19.67 43.91
N GLY A 23 -9.38 19.51 44.47
CA GLY A 23 -8.12 19.29 43.75
C GLY A 23 -8.00 17.93 43.07
N LEU A 24 -8.85 17.67 42.07
CA LEU A 24 -8.81 16.47 41.21
C LEU A 24 -8.11 16.72 39.85
N GLY A 25 -7.59 17.92 39.58
CA GLY A 25 -7.03 18.27 38.27
C GLY A 25 -5.84 17.41 37.82
N LEU A 26 -4.94 17.01 38.73
CA LEU A 26 -3.75 16.27 38.34
C LEU A 26 -4.05 14.81 37.97
N ILE A 27 -4.98 14.15 38.69
CA ILE A 27 -5.41 12.79 38.34
C ILE A 27 -6.22 12.78 37.04
N GLU A 28 -7.03 13.82 36.81
CA GLU A 28 -7.81 13.97 35.57
C GLU A 28 -6.91 14.12 34.34
N ILE A 29 -5.85 14.92 34.44
CA ILE A 29 -4.86 15.08 33.36
C ILE A 29 -4.10 13.77 33.13
N LEU A 30 -3.68 13.06 34.20
CA LEU A 30 -3.01 11.77 34.07
C LEU A 30 -3.88 10.73 33.37
N VAL A 31 -5.17 10.65 33.73
CA VAL A 31 -6.12 9.75 33.08
C VAL A 31 -6.35 10.17 31.62
N THR A 32 -6.45 11.48 31.34
CA THR A 32 -6.61 12.00 29.97
C THR A 32 -5.42 11.62 29.10
N VAL A 33 -4.20 11.84 29.57
CA VAL A 33 -2.97 11.50 28.85
C VAL A 33 -2.84 9.98 28.69
N LEU A 34 -3.24 9.18 29.69
CA LEU A 34 -3.27 7.72 29.59
C LEU A 34 -4.22 7.24 28.49
N VAL A 35 -5.47 7.71 28.50
CA VAL A 35 -6.48 7.33 27.49
C VAL A 35 -6.04 7.81 26.10
N LEU A 36 -5.53 9.03 25.98
CA LEU A 36 -5.00 9.56 24.72
C LEU A 36 -3.80 8.73 24.22
N GLY A 37 -2.88 8.36 25.11
CA GLY A 37 -1.72 7.53 24.77
C GLY A 37 -2.14 6.18 24.20
N ILE A 38 -3.10 5.50 24.83
CA ILE A 38 -3.65 4.23 24.32
C ILE A 38 -4.32 4.45 22.95
N GLY A 39 -5.08 5.53 22.80
CA GLY A 39 -5.73 5.88 21.53
C GLY A 39 -4.74 6.06 20.37
N ILE A 40 -3.65 6.80 20.59
CA ILE A 40 -2.63 7.04 19.57
C ILE A 40 -1.90 5.75 19.20
N LEU A 41 -1.60 4.87 20.17
CA LEU A 41 -0.99 3.56 19.89
C LEU A 41 -1.90 2.68 19.03
N GLY A 42 -3.21 2.72 19.28
CA GLY A 42 -4.21 2.05 18.44
C GLY A 42 -4.23 2.57 17.01
N VAL A 43 -4.17 3.90 16.81
CA VAL A 43 -4.12 4.49 15.46
C VAL A 43 -2.78 4.19 14.77
N ALA A 44 -1.66 4.23 15.49
CA ALA A 44 -0.34 3.93 14.95
C ALA A 44 -0.24 2.48 14.41
N SER A 45 -0.81 1.50 15.12
CA SER A 45 -0.81 0.11 14.65
C SER A 45 -1.63 -0.04 13.37
N THR A 46 -2.80 0.60 13.28
CA THR A 46 -3.61 0.59 12.05
C THR A 46 -2.92 1.27 10.87
N GLN A 47 -2.12 2.31 11.10
CA GLN A 47 -1.33 2.96 10.05
C GLN A 47 -0.28 2.02 9.46
N VAL A 48 0.44 1.27 10.29
CA VAL A 48 1.44 0.29 9.81
C VAL A 48 0.79 -0.77 8.92
N VAL A 49 -0.33 -1.35 9.37
CA VAL A 49 -1.07 -2.34 8.57
C VAL A 49 -1.56 -1.73 7.27
N SER A 50 -2.05 -0.49 7.30
CA SER A 50 -2.49 0.21 6.10
C SER A 50 -1.36 0.41 5.08
N LEU A 51 -0.15 0.74 5.53
CA LEU A 51 1.01 0.88 4.64
C LEU A 51 1.37 -0.45 3.98
N GLN A 52 1.37 -1.54 4.76
CA GLN A 52 1.62 -2.89 4.22
C GLN A 52 0.57 -3.26 3.16
N MET A 53 -0.71 -3.06 3.45
CA MET A 53 -1.80 -3.35 2.51
C MET A 53 -1.72 -2.50 1.24
N ASN A 54 -1.34 -1.23 1.37
CA ASN A 54 -1.11 -0.36 0.21
C ASN A 54 0.07 -0.85 -0.65
N SER A 55 1.15 -1.32 -0.03
CA SER A 55 2.29 -1.90 -0.74
C SER A 55 1.88 -3.16 -1.52
N GLN A 56 1.17 -4.09 -0.87
CA GLN A 56 0.72 -5.32 -1.52
C GLN A 56 -0.28 -5.03 -2.65
N SER A 57 -1.19 -4.07 -2.46
CA SER A 57 -2.14 -3.64 -3.49
C SER A 57 -1.43 -3.04 -4.71
N GLN A 58 -0.40 -2.22 -4.50
CA GLN A 58 0.42 -1.66 -5.58
C GLN A 58 1.15 -2.75 -6.35
N ASN A 59 1.84 -3.66 -5.65
CA ASN A 59 2.58 -4.75 -6.30
C ASN A 59 1.66 -5.65 -7.12
N ARG A 60 0.49 -6.01 -6.57
CA ARG A 60 -0.53 -6.78 -7.30
C ARG A 60 -1.01 -6.07 -8.55
N SER A 61 -1.22 -4.76 -8.47
CA SER A 61 -1.66 -3.96 -9.62
C SER A 61 -0.58 -3.92 -10.71
N GLN A 62 0.68 -3.73 -10.33
CA GLN A 62 1.82 -3.78 -11.25
C GLN A 62 1.96 -5.16 -11.90
N ALA A 63 1.82 -6.25 -11.14
CA ALA A 63 1.86 -7.61 -11.66
C ALA A 63 0.74 -7.86 -12.69
N VAL A 64 -0.48 -7.42 -12.42
CA VAL A 64 -1.60 -7.53 -13.39
C VAL A 64 -1.29 -6.76 -14.67
N LEU A 65 -0.82 -5.52 -14.56
CA LEU A 65 -0.48 -4.69 -15.73
C LEU A 65 0.64 -5.31 -16.56
N LEU A 66 1.68 -5.84 -15.92
CA LEU A 66 2.80 -6.51 -16.60
C LEU A 66 2.37 -7.84 -17.23
N ALA A 67 1.49 -8.61 -16.58
CA ALA A 67 0.97 -9.84 -17.16
C ALA A 67 0.14 -9.56 -18.42
N GLU A 68 -0.74 -8.56 -18.39
CA GLU A 68 -1.53 -8.15 -19.55
C GLU A 68 -0.66 -7.56 -20.67
N ASP A 69 0.36 -6.74 -20.34
CA ASP A 69 1.33 -6.21 -21.33
C ASP A 69 2.00 -7.33 -22.12
N LEU A 70 2.43 -8.41 -21.45
CA LEU A 70 3.02 -9.55 -22.16
C LEU A 70 1.99 -10.26 -23.04
N LEU A 71 0.77 -10.46 -22.55
CA LEU A 71 -0.29 -11.10 -23.35
C LEU A 71 -0.64 -10.28 -24.59
N ASP A 72 -0.67 -8.96 -24.48
CA ASP A 72 -0.90 -8.06 -25.62
C ASP A 72 0.23 -8.12 -26.65
N ARG A 73 1.50 -8.20 -26.20
CA ARG A 73 2.65 -8.43 -27.11
C ARG A 73 2.53 -9.76 -27.85
N ILE A 74 2.14 -10.82 -27.14
CA ILE A 74 1.95 -12.14 -27.76
C ILE A 74 0.79 -12.11 -28.78
N ARG A 75 -0.32 -11.44 -28.45
CA ARG A 75 -1.44 -11.23 -29.40
C ARG A 75 -1.02 -10.44 -30.64
N ALA A 76 -0.12 -9.47 -30.48
CA ALA A 76 0.42 -8.67 -31.58
C ALA A 76 1.40 -9.46 -32.47
N ASN A 77 1.98 -10.56 -31.95
CA ASN A 77 2.89 -11.46 -32.65
C ASN A 77 2.38 -12.92 -32.63
N PRO A 78 1.25 -13.22 -33.31
CA PRO A 78 0.55 -14.50 -33.20
C PRO A 78 1.26 -15.66 -33.89
N ASP A 79 2.27 -15.40 -34.72
CA ASP A 79 2.90 -16.41 -35.57
C ASP A 79 3.67 -17.48 -34.79
N ASN A 80 4.22 -17.13 -33.62
CA ASN A 80 5.00 -18.06 -32.79
C ASN A 80 4.89 -17.78 -31.28
N PRO A 81 3.74 -18.09 -30.67
CA PRO A 81 3.55 -17.86 -29.23
C PRO A 81 4.43 -18.76 -28.36
N ALA A 82 4.86 -19.92 -28.87
CA ALA A 82 5.76 -20.82 -28.15
C ALA A 82 7.14 -20.18 -27.87
N ALA A 83 7.55 -19.18 -28.65
CA ALA A 83 8.78 -18.42 -28.40
C ALA A 83 8.72 -17.59 -27.10
N TYR A 84 7.53 -17.32 -26.57
CA TYR A 84 7.32 -16.62 -25.30
C TYR A 84 7.26 -17.56 -24.10
N ALA A 85 7.37 -18.89 -24.31
CA ALA A 85 7.30 -19.85 -23.21
C ALA A 85 8.53 -19.73 -22.31
N LEU A 86 8.28 -19.60 -21.01
CA LEU A 86 9.31 -19.35 -20.03
C LEU A 86 9.05 -20.19 -18.78
N ALA A 87 10.06 -20.97 -18.38
CA ALA A 87 10.02 -21.78 -17.18
C ALA A 87 9.91 -20.91 -15.92
N SER A 88 9.44 -21.51 -14.83
CA SER A 88 9.42 -20.84 -13.54
C SER A 88 10.82 -20.40 -13.13
N GLY A 89 10.94 -19.15 -12.72
CA GLY A 89 12.17 -18.58 -12.21
C GLY A 89 12.02 -17.10 -11.87
N ASN A 90 13.04 -16.56 -11.21
CA ASN A 90 13.12 -15.14 -10.89
C ASN A 90 13.11 -14.31 -12.18
N ALA A 91 12.51 -13.11 -12.12
CA ALA A 91 12.62 -12.09 -13.14
C ALA A 91 14.10 -11.81 -13.43
N GLN A 92 14.47 -11.75 -14.70
CA GLN A 92 15.83 -11.58 -15.20
C GLN A 92 15.98 -10.21 -15.84
N GLY A 93 16.30 -9.21 -15.04
CA GLY A 93 16.60 -7.87 -15.58
C GLY A 93 17.85 -7.86 -16.45
N ALA A 94 18.00 -6.81 -17.26
CA ALA A 94 19.01 -6.76 -18.30
C ALA A 94 20.44 -6.52 -17.79
N ASP A 95 20.63 -6.11 -16.54
CA ASP A 95 21.95 -5.99 -15.90
C ASP A 95 22.23 -7.21 -15.01
N ASN A 96 22.66 -8.32 -15.63
CA ASN A 96 23.03 -9.55 -14.92
C ASN A 96 21.92 -10.08 -13.98
N GLY A 97 20.65 -9.93 -14.39
CA GLY A 97 19.47 -10.29 -13.62
C GLY A 97 18.87 -9.14 -12.81
N ALA A 98 19.58 -8.02 -12.64
CA ALA A 98 19.06 -6.79 -12.06
C ALA A 98 18.42 -5.88 -13.12
N CYS A 99 17.53 -5.00 -12.65
CA CYS A 99 16.91 -3.96 -13.47
C CYS A 99 17.95 -3.02 -14.12
N ASP A 100 17.78 -2.73 -15.41
CA ASP A 100 18.49 -1.66 -16.13
C ASP A 100 17.49 -0.62 -16.67
N THR A 101 17.53 0.59 -16.10
CA THR A 101 16.66 1.72 -16.51
C THR A 101 17.05 2.35 -17.84
N SER A 102 18.23 2.00 -18.36
CA SER A 102 18.73 2.42 -19.67
C SER A 102 18.66 1.32 -20.73
N PHE A 103 17.96 0.22 -20.40
CA PHE A 103 17.86 -0.95 -21.27
C PHE A 103 17.30 -0.60 -22.64
N VAL A 104 17.98 -1.09 -23.68
CA VAL A 104 17.50 -1.06 -25.06
C VAL A 104 17.53 -2.50 -25.60
N PRO A 105 16.43 -3.01 -26.16
CA PRO A 105 16.39 -4.35 -26.72
C PRO A 105 17.42 -4.53 -27.85
N ALA A 106 17.99 -5.72 -27.94
CA ALA A 106 18.94 -6.05 -29.00
C ALA A 106 18.23 -6.17 -30.37
N ASN A 107 19.00 -6.35 -31.45
CA ASN A 107 18.45 -6.71 -32.75
C ASN A 107 18.21 -8.23 -32.83
N ALA A 108 17.27 -8.74 -32.02
CA ALA A 108 16.86 -10.15 -32.00
C ALA A 108 15.46 -10.34 -32.61
N SER A 109 14.91 -11.55 -32.51
CA SER A 109 13.51 -11.81 -32.88
C SER A 109 12.55 -10.97 -32.04
N VAL A 110 11.36 -10.67 -32.57
CA VAL A 110 10.31 -9.89 -31.87
C VAL A 110 10.03 -10.48 -30.48
N ALA A 111 9.80 -11.80 -30.40
CA ALA A 111 9.56 -12.47 -29.13
C ALA A 111 10.73 -12.36 -28.13
N ALA A 112 11.97 -12.48 -28.59
CA ALA A 112 13.14 -12.33 -27.73
C ALA A 112 13.27 -10.89 -27.19
N ASN A 113 12.99 -9.89 -28.02
CA ASN A 113 13.00 -8.48 -27.61
C ASN A 113 11.87 -8.14 -26.65
N ASP A 114 10.67 -8.65 -26.91
CA ASP A 114 9.53 -8.50 -26.01
C ASP A 114 9.80 -9.11 -24.65
N ILE A 115 10.28 -10.36 -24.61
CA ILE A 115 10.65 -11.04 -23.37
C ILE A 115 11.72 -10.25 -22.63
N ALA A 116 12.80 -9.82 -23.29
CA ALA A 116 13.87 -9.07 -22.63
C ALA A 116 13.37 -7.73 -22.05
N SER A 117 12.51 -7.02 -22.79
CA SER A 117 11.90 -5.76 -22.33
C SER A 117 10.97 -5.98 -21.15
N TRP A 118 10.16 -7.03 -21.23
CA TRP A 118 9.19 -7.39 -20.20
C TRP A 118 9.88 -7.87 -18.93
N GLU A 119 10.88 -8.75 -19.04
CA GLU A 119 11.71 -9.22 -17.92
C GLU A 119 12.43 -8.07 -17.21
N ASN A 120 12.98 -7.12 -17.98
CA ASN A 120 13.60 -5.93 -17.40
C ASN A 120 12.59 -5.07 -16.65
N SER A 121 11.41 -4.83 -17.25
CA SER A 121 10.33 -4.07 -16.60
C SER A 121 9.84 -4.77 -15.32
N LEU A 122 9.72 -6.10 -15.36
CA LEU A 122 9.34 -6.92 -14.21
C LEU A 122 10.38 -6.80 -13.09
N ALA A 123 11.68 -6.91 -13.39
CA ALA A 123 12.75 -6.77 -12.43
C ALA A 123 12.84 -5.34 -11.84
N CYS A 124 12.47 -4.31 -12.60
CA CYS A 124 12.46 -2.92 -12.14
C CYS A 124 11.27 -2.59 -11.22
N LEU A 125 10.09 -3.10 -11.55
CA LEU A 125 8.85 -2.77 -10.85
C LEU A 125 8.58 -3.70 -9.65
N LEU A 126 8.91 -4.99 -9.81
CA LEU A 126 8.71 -6.01 -8.80
C LEU A 126 10.04 -6.75 -8.52
N PRO A 127 10.96 -6.13 -7.75
CA PRO A 127 12.20 -6.78 -7.35
C PRO A 127 11.91 -8.12 -6.66
N ALA A 128 12.64 -9.17 -7.03
CA ALA A 128 12.45 -10.54 -6.54
C ALA A 128 11.17 -11.26 -6.99
N ALA A 129 10.42 -10.72 -7.96
CA ALA A 129 9.30 -11.46 -8.54
C ALA A 129 9.78 -12.75 -9.22
N GLN A 130 9.05 -13.84 -9.01
CA GLN A 130 9.08 -15.02 -9.86
C GLN A 130 8.00 -14.90 -10.93
N ARG A 131 8.28 -15.51 -12.07
CA ARG A 131 7.37 -15.55 -13.20
C ARG A 131 7.34 -16.92 -13.83
N THR A 132 6.26 -17.21 -14.55
CA THR A 132 6.18 -18.33 -15.49
C THR A 132 5.30 -17.91 -16.66
N VAL A 133 5.66 -18.33 -17.87
CA VAL A 133 4.83 -18.15 -19.06
C VAL A 133 4.60 -19.52 -19.69
N ALA A 134 3.41 -20.07 -19.46
CA ALA A 134 3.03 -21.38 -19.96
C ALA A 134 2.20 -21.23 -21.24
N VAL A 135 2.65 -21.86 -22.32
CA VAL A 135 1.99 -21.86 -23.62
C VAL A 135 1.48 -23.27 -23.91
N ASN A 136 0.17 -23.44 -23.95
CA ASN A 136 -0.52 -24.72 -24.16
C ASN A 136 -1.44 -24.60 -25.38
N GLY A 137 -0.91 -24.89 -26.57
CA GLY A 137 -1.59 -24.62 -27.84
C GLY A 137 -1.87 -23.12 -27.98
N ASN A 138 -3.15 -22.77 -28.19
CA ASN A 138 -3.62 -21.38 -28.27
C ASN A 138 -3.88 -20.73 -26.90
N THR A 139 -3.57 -21.40 -25.79
CA THR A 139 -3.72 -20.78 -24.46
C THR A 139 -2.37 -20.34 -23.94
N VAL A 140 -2.27 -19.07 -23.54
CA VAL A 140 -1.13 -18.54 -22.79
C VAL A 140 -1.57 -18.20 -21.38
N THR A 141 -0.81 -18.67 -20.40
CA THR A 141 -0.97 -18.34 -18.99
C THR A 141 0.30 -17.67 -18.50
N VAL A 142 0.17 -16.43 -18.03
CA VAL A 142 1.24 -15.68 -17.37
C VAL A 142 0.99 -15.71 -15.87
N THR A 143 1.97 -16.17 -15.12
CA THR A 143 1.95 -16.18 -13.66
C THR A 143 3.06 -15.28 -13.16
N ILE A 144 2.73 -14.34 -12.26
CA ILE A 144 3.69 -13.46 -11.58
C ILE A 144 3.44 -13.56 -10.08
N ASP A 145 4.49 -13.83 -9.34
CA ASP A 145 4.49 -13.89 -7.89
C ASP A 145 5.59 -12.95 -7.37
N TRP A 146 5.25 -11.97 -6.54
CA TRP A 146 6.20 -10.99 -6.00
C TRP A 146 6.52 -11.19 -4.52
N ASP A 147 5.97 -12.23 -3.89
CA ASP A 147 6.21 -12.54 -2.47
C ASP A 147 6.19 -14.05 -2.25
N GLN A 148 7.36 -14.67 -2.41
CA GLN A 148 7.50 -16.12 -2.40
C GLN A 148 7.36 -16.73 -0.99
N ASP A 149 7.60 -15.91 0.04
CA ASP A 149 7.66 -16.35 1.43
C ASP A 149 6.27 -16.36 2.07
N ASP A 150 5.34 -15.56 1.54
CA ASP A 150 3.96 -15.49 2.02
C ASP A 150 3.02 -16.40 1.21
N GLN A 151 2.88 -17.65 1.66
CA GLN A 151 1.95 -18.63 1.09
C GLN A 151 0.47 -18.22 1.19
N THR A 152 0.14 -17.19 1.99
CA THR A 152 -1.22 -16.64 2.04
C THR A 152 -1.49 -15.67 0.90
N MET A 153 -0.44 -15.15 0.28
CA MET A 153 -0.56 -14.26 -0.86
C MET A 153 -0.60 -15.06 -2.17
N GLN A 154 -1.66 -14.84 -2.93
CA GLN A 154 -1.85 -15.56 -4.18
C GLN A 154 -1.12 -14.87 -5.33
N PRO A 155 -0.41 -15.63 -6.17
CA PRO A 155 0.21 -15.08 -7.36
C PRO A 155 -0.86 -14.53 -8.30
N VAL A 156 -0.49 -13.53 -9.09
CA VAL A 156 -1.31 -13.06 -10.20
C VAL A 156 -1.19 -14.06 -11.33
N VAL A 157 -2.33 -14.62 -11.73
CA VAL A 157 -2.44 -15.54 -12.87
C VAL A 157 -3.39 -14.92 -13.88
N VAL A 158 -2.88 -14.57 -15.04
CA VAL A 158 -3.67 -14.08 -16.17
C VAL A 158 -3.58 -15.08 -17.30
N ARG A 159 -4.73 -15.39 -17.90
CA ARG A 159 -4.83 -16.39 -18.96
C ARG A 159 -5.61 -15.81 -20.13
N THR A 160 -5.08 -16.01 -21.33
CA THR A 160 -5.78 -15.70 -22.57
C THR A 160 -5.71 -16.84 -23.56
N GLN A 161 -6.68 -16.85 -24.48
CA GLN A 161 -6.53 -17.53 -25.75
C GLN A 161 -5.99 -16.54 -26.79
N ILE A 162 -5.12 -17.02 -27.67
CA ILE A 162 -4.46 -16.28 -28.76
C ILE A 162 -4.67 -17.00 -30.08
#